data_AF-A0AAN8TAQ6-F1
#
_entry.id   AF-A0AAN8TAQ6-F1
#
_cell.length_a   1.000
_cell.length_b   1.000
_cell.length_c   1.000
_cell.angle_alpha   90.00
_cell.angle_beta   90.00
_cell.angle_gamma   90.00
#
_symmetry.space_group_name_H-M   'P 1'
#
loop_
_entity.id
_entity.type
_entity.pdbx_description
1 polymer ?
#
loop_
_entity_poly.entity_id
_entity_poly.type
_entity_poly.pdbx_seq_one_letter_code
_entity_poly.pdbx_strand_id
1 'polypeptide(L)'
;MNVSPVCTFCETIEEIINHIIFYCCNVKLFWNTIIQKSFNPTLLNNIIFSSDEWCNTWNLIKNSPFNNFLSWKDLIPFCLWHIWLTRNGNLFNKKKTPINTHYTIAKATEYTILIAKKDVTTKHTINLKWEPPLLGHYKLNIDGSSLGNPGVWGIGGVIRNNRGD
;
A
#
# COMPACT_ATOMS: atom_id res chain seq x y z
N MET A 1 -15.93 -23.47 -12.01
CA MET A 1 -16.42 -22.79 -10.78
C MET A 1 -17.52 -21.84 -11.20
N ASN A 2 -18.74 -22.05 -10.73
CA ASN A 2 -19.87 -21.16 -11.04
C ASN A 2 -19.85 -20.02 -10.02
N VAL A 3 -19.23 -18.89 -10.38
CA VAL A 3 -19.22 -17.70 -9.54
C VAL A 3 -20.54 -16.99 -9.75
N SER A 4 -21.24 -16.66 -8.67
CA SER A 4 -22.48 -15.87 -8.76
C SER A 4 -22.18 -14.56 -9.50
N PRO A 5 -23.02 -14.15 -10.46
CA PRO A 5 -22.85 -12.87 -11.13
C PRO A 5 -23.19 -11.70 -10.20
N VAL A 6 -23.76 -11.96 -9.02
CA VAL A 6 -24.21 -10.93 -8.06
C VAL A 6 -23.08 -10.53 -7.11
N CYS A 7 -23.02 -9.24 -6.79
CA CYS A 7 -22.02 -8.72 -5.86
C CYS A 7 -22.09 -9.41 -4.50
N THR A 8 -20.95 -9.92 -4.04
CA THR A 8 -20.85 -10.68 -2.78
C THR A 8 -21.11 -9.87 -1.52
N PHE A 9 -21.03 -8.54 -1.60
CA PHE A 9 -21.25 -7.67 -0.45
C PHE A 9 -22.73 -7.28 -0.31
N CYS A 10 -23.32 -6.69 -1.36
CA CYS A 10 -24.69 -6.20 -1.32
C CYS A 10 -25.74 -7.24 -1.71
N GLU A 11 -25.34 -8.32 -2.39
CA GLU A 11 -26.19 -9.45 -2.81
C GLU A 11 -27.44 -9.09 -3.62
N THR A 12 -27.46 -7.90 -4.21
CA THR A 12 -28.66 -7.34 -4.87
C THR A 12 -28.45 -7.04 -6.35
N ILE A 13 -27.23 -6.69 -6.76
CA ILE A 13 -26.95 -6.17 -8.10
C ILE A 13 -25.84 -7.03 -8.73
N GLU A 14 -25.93 -7.22 -10.05
CA GLU A 14 -24.86 -7.84 -10.84
C GLU A 14 -23.53 -7.09 -10.66
N GLU A 15 -22.47 -7.86 -10.46
CA GLU A 15 -21.13 -7.34 -10.17
C GLU A 15 -20.40 -6.94 -11.45
N ILE A 16 -20.80 -5.81 -12.03
CA ILE A 16 -20.10 -5.15 -13.13
C ILE A 16 -19.08 -4.13 -12.62
N ILE A 17 -18.13 -3.71 -13.46
CA ILE A 17 -17.06 -2.75 -13.11
C ILE A 17 -17.61 -1.49 -12.43
N ASN A 18 -18.68 -0.90 -12.98
CA ASN A 18 -19.30 0.30 -12.40
C ASN A 18 -19.88 0.06 -11.00
N HIS A 19 -20.43 -1.13 -10.77
CA HIS A 19 -20.92 -1.51 -9.44
C HIS A 19 -19.77 -1.67 -8.45
N ILE A 20 -18.69 -2.34 -8.86
CA ILE A 20 -17.49 -2.55 -8.05
C ILE A 20 -16.85 -1.22 -7.65
N ILE A 21 -16.79 -0.24 -8.56
CA ILE A 21 -16.03 1.01 -8.33
C ILE A 21 -16.90 2.13 -7.74
N PHE A 22 -18.20 2.17 -8.03
CA PHE A 22 -19.04 3.32 -7.67
C PHE A 22 -20.33 2.96 -6.95
N TYR A 23 -21.05 1.92 -7.39
CA TYR A 23 -22.46 1.76 -7.00
C TYR A 23 -22.75 0.78 -5.86
N CYS A 24 -21.81 -0.10 -5.49
CA CYS A 24 -21.95 -0.97 -4.32
C CYS A 24 -22.14 -0.14 -3.03
N CYS A 25 -23.03 -0.57 -2.13
CA CYS A 25 -23.26 0.15 -0.88
C CYS A 25 -22.00 0.30 -0.03
N ASN A 26 -21.14 -0.72 0.02
CA ASN A 26 -19.82 -0.66 0.68
C ASN A 26 -18.95 0.48 0.11
N VAL A 27 -18.97 0.61 -1.21
CA VAL A 27 -18.12 1.53 -1.95
C VAL A 27 -18.65 2.96 -1.88
N LYS A 28 -19.98 3.15 -1.94
CA LYS A 28 -20.62 4.45 -1.68
C LYS A 28 -20.28 4.98 -0.28
N LEU A 29 -20.39 4.12 0.74
CA LEU A 29 -20.00 4.50 2.11
C LEU A 29 -18.52 4.85 2.21
N PHE A 30 -17.67 4.09 1.54
CA PHE A 30 -16.24 4.36 1.48
C PHE A 30 -15.93 5.71 0.83
N TRP A 31 -16.48 6.02 -0.35
CA TRP A 31 -16.28 7.30 -1.03
C TRP A 31 -16.80 8.49 -0.23
N ASN A 32 -17.98 8.37 0.37
CA ASN A 32 -18.50 9.41 1.26
C ASN A 32 -17.56 9.66 2.43
N THR A 33 -17.02 8.60 3.04
CA THR A 33 -16.07 8.72 4.16
C THR A 33 -14.75 9.35 3.71
N ILE A 34 -14.26 9.05 2.51
CA ILE A 34 -13.08 9.69 1.91
C ILE A 34 -13.31 11.18 1.74
N ILE A 35 -14.45 11.59 1.16
CA ILE A 35 -14.79 13.02 0.98
C ILE A 35 -14.80 13.75 2.32
N GLN A 36 -15.46 13.18 3.34
CA GLN A 36 -15.56 13.80 4.68
C GLN A 36 -14.21 13.94 5.40
N LYS A 37 -13.18 13.20 4.98
CA LYS A 37 -11.81 13.28 5.54
C LYS A 37 -10.90 14.26 4.79
N SER A 38 -11.36 14.85 3.69
CA SER A 38 -10.60 15.85 2.93
C SER A 38 -10.63 17.23 3.62
N PHE A 39 -9.73 18.14 3.22
CA PHE A 39 -9.71 19.51 3.75
C PHE A 39 -10.95 20.36 3.45
N ASN A 40 -11.62 20.12 2.33
CA ASN A 40 -12.75 20.94 1.88
C ASN A 40 -14.00 20.07 1.66
N PRO A 41 -14.52 19.37 2.69
CA PRO A 41 -15.62 18.43 2.52
C PRO A 41 -16.89 19.15 2.05
N THR A 42 -17.12 20.39 2.47
CA THR A 42 -18.28 21.20 2.07
C THR A 42 -18.29 21.56 0.58
N LEU A 43 -17.12 21.87 0.00
CA LEU A 43 -16.97 22.14 -1.43
C LEU A 43 -17.21 20.87 -2.27
N LEU A 44 -16.96 19.71 -1.67
CA LEU A 44 -17.06 18.40 -2.32
C LEU A 44 -18.36 17.65 -1.96
N ASN A 45 -19.23 18.21 -1.11
CA ASN A 45 -20.48 17.56 -0.68
C ASN A 45 -21.45 17.30 -1.86
N ASN A 46 -21.32 18.08 -2.94
CA ASN A 46 -22.12 17.90 -4.16
C ASN A 46 -21.46 16.96 -5.18
N ILE A 47 -20.24 16.48 -4.89
CA ILE A 47 -19.55 15.54 -5.79
C ILE A 47 -20.11 14.15 -5.59
N ILE A 48 -20.48 13.54 -6.71
CA ILE A 48 -20.95 12.16 -6.75
C ILE A 48 -19.87 11.33 -7.44
N PHE A 49 -19.28 10.38 -6.71
CA PHE A 49 -18.44 9.35 -7.32
C PHE A 49 -19.34 8.36 -8.08
N SER A 50 -19.52 8.62 -9.38
CA SER A 50 -20.25 7.77 -10.32
C SER A 50 -19.46 7.61 -11.62
N SER A 51 -19.86 6.63 -12.44
CA SER A 51 -19.27 6.43 -13.76
C SER A 51 -19.48 7.66 -14.65
N ASP A 52 -20.68 8.23 -14.63
CA ASP A 52 -21.08 9.32 -15.53
C ASP A 52 -20.40 10.65 -15.17
N GLU A 53 -20.17 10.89 -13.88
CA GLU A 53 -19.56 12.13 -13.39
C GLU A 53 -18.05 12.03 -13.14
N TRP A 54 -17.44 10.87 -13.43
CA TRP A 54 -16.04 10.62 -13.09
C TRP A 54 -15.10 11.66 -13.70
N CYS A 55 -15.28 12.01 -14.98
CA CYS A 55 -14.44 12.99 -15.66
C CYS A 55 -14.53 14.37 -15.00
N ASN A 56 -15.74 14.82 -14.65
CA ASN A 56 -15.98 16.09 -13.98
C ASN A 56 -15.36 16.09 -12.58
N THR A 57 -15.67 15.06 -11.80
CA THR A 57 -15.13 14.84 -10.46
C THR A 57 -13.61 14.85 -10.46
N TRP A 58 -12.98 14.10 -11.37
CA TRP A 58 -11.54 14.03 -11.50
C TRP A 58 -10.91 15.38 -11.86
N ASN A 59 -11.51 16.11 -12.79
CA ASN A 59 -11.02 17.44 -13.17
C ASN A 59 -11.05 18.44 -12.00
N LEU A 60 -12.04 18.34 -11.11
CA LEU A 60 -12.15 19.17 -9.91
C LEU A 60 -11.10 18.81 -8.86
N ILE A 61 -10.83 17.52 -8.65
CA ILE A 61 -10.02 17.08 -7.49
C ILE A 61 -8.55 16.80 -7.82
N LYS A 62 -8.18 16.44 -9.06
CA LYS A 62 -6.85 15.89 -9.39
C LYS A 62 -5.65 16.72 -8.94
N ASN A 63 -5.81 18.06 -8.91
CA ASN A 63 -4.75 19.00 -8.55
C ASN A 63 -4.93 19.61 -7.15
N SER A 64 -5.99 19.25 -6.42
CA SER A 64 -6.22 19.77 -5.08
C SER A 64 -5.60 18.89 -4.00
N PRO A 65 -5.16 19.48 -2.88
CA PRO A 65 -4.70 18.72 -1.73
C PRO A 65 -5.87 17.96 -1.10
N PHE A 66 -5.62 16.72 -0.70
CA PHE A 66 -6.54 15.94 0.11
C PHE A 66 -6.35 16.27 1.59
N ASN A 67 -5.10 16.27 2.07
CA ASN A 67 -4.68 16.67 3.41
C ASN A 67 -3.25 17.25 3.38
N ASN A 68 -2.61 17.42 4.55
CA ASN A 68 -1.25 17.97 4.66
C ASN A 68 -0.16 17.17 3.92
N PHE A 69 -0.39 15.88 3.65
CA PHE A 69 0.62 14.97 3.11
C PHE A 69 0.26 14.38 1.75
N LEU A 70 -1.02 14.45 1.36
CA LEU A 70 -1.55 13.78 0.17
C LEU A 70 -2.31 14.76 -0.72
N SER A 71 -2.13 14.60 -2.03
CA SER A 71 -3.06 15.11 -3.04
C SER A 71 -4.03 14.02 -3.48
N TRP A 72 -5.16 14.41 -4.08
CA TRP A 72 -6.14 13.42 -4.57
C TRP A 72 -5.56 12.47 -5.62
N LYS A 73 -4.66 12.95 -6.49
CA LYS A 73 -4.00 12.09 -7.48
C LYS A 73 -3.15 10.98 -6.85
N ASP A 74 -2.60 11.21 -5.66
CA ASP A 74 -1.81 10.22 -4.94
C ASP A 74 -2.71 9.22 -4.20
N LEU A 75 -3.88 9.67 -3.74
CA LEU A 75 -4.83 8.87 -2.97
C LEU A 75 -5.71 7.94 -3.84
N ILE A 76 -6.18 8.40 -5.00
CA ILE A 76 -7.14 7.65 -5.84
C ILE A 76 -6.64 6.23 -6.19
N PRO A 77 -5.38 6.01 -6.60
CA PRO A 77 -4.87 4.67 -6.87
C PRO A 77 -5.01 3.71 -5.67
N PHE A 78 -4.74 4.21 -4.46
CA PHE A 78 -4.90 3.42 -3.24
C PHE A 78 -6.37 3.14 -2.92
N CYS A 79 -7.27 4.09 -3.17
CA CYS A 79 -8.71 3.86 -3.05
C CYS A 79 -9.17 2.71 -3.96
N LEU A 80 -8.82 2.77 -5.25
CA LEU A 80 -9.17 1.74 -6.23
C LEU A 80 -8.57 0.38 -5.85
N TRP A 81 -7.30 0.37 -5.44
CA TRP A 81 -6.63 -0.85 -4.98
C TRP A 81 -7.33 -1.48 -3.77
N HIS A 82 -7.69 -0.69 -2.76
CA HIS A 82 -8.34 -1.20 -1.56
C HIS A 82 -9.79 -1.62 -1.78
N ILE A 83 -10.52 -0.96 -2.69
CA ILE A 83 -11.83 -1.43 -3.16
C ILE A 83 -11.68 -2.83 -3.74
N TRP A 84 -10.75 -3.01 -4.69
CA TRP A 84 -10.49 -4.29 -5.34
C TRP A 84 -10.03 -5.37 -4.37
N LEU A 85 -9.06 -5.05 -3.51
CA LEU A 85 -8.50 -5.98 -2.52
C LEU A 85 -9.55 -6.45 -1.52
N THR A 86 -10.38 -5.52 -1.01
CA THR A 86 -11.46 -5.86 -0.08
C THR A 86 -12.53 -6.71 -0.75
N ARG A 87 -12.91 -6.38 -1.99
CA ARG A 87 -13.85 -7.18 -2.79
C ARG A 87 -13.34 -8.61 -3.00
N ASN A 88 -12.08 -8.78 -3.39
CA ASN A 88 -11.49 -10.10 -3.56
C ASN A 88 -11.39 -10.86 -2.24
N GLY A 89 -10.98 -10.19 -1.17
CA GLY A 89 -10.93 -10.77 0.18
C GLY A 89 -12.30 -11.28 0.63
N ASN A 90 -13.36 -10.51 0.38
CA ASN A 90 -14.73 -10.90 0.65
C ASN A 90 -15.18 -12.11 -0.18
N LEU A 91 -14.91 -12.10 -1.49
CA LEU A 91 -15.24 -13.19 -2.41
C LEU A 91 -14.57 -14.51 -2.01
N PHE A 92 -13.25 -14.52 -1.80
CA PHE A 92 -12.51 -15.74 -1.51
C PHE A 92 -12.74 -16.29 -0.11
N ASN A 93 -12.96 -15.40 0.87
CA ASN A 93 -13.14 -15.81 2.26
C ASN A 93 -14.62 -15.87 2.69
N LYS A 94 -15.56 -15.62 1.78
CA LYS A 94 -17.00 -15.53 2.05
C LYS A 94 -17.32 -14.57 3.21
N LYS A 95 -16.68 -13.40 3.19
CA LYS A 95 -16.83 -12.34 4.20
C LYS A 95 -17.58 -11.14 3.61
N LYS A 96 -18.08 -10.26 4.49
CA LYS A 96 -18.65 -8.95 4.13
C LYS A 96 -17.95 -7.84 4.90
N THR A 97 -16.62 -7.80 4.85
CA THR A 97 -15.85 -6.75 5.51
C THR A 97 -15.98 -5.43 4.75
N PRO A 98 -16.26 -4.32 5.44
CA PRO A 98 -16.28 -3.00 4.81
C PRO A 98 -14.86 -2.56 4.41
N ILE A 99 -14.77 -1.69 3.41
CA ILE A 99 -13.47 -1.15 2.97
C ILE A 99 -12.94 -0.21 4.06
N ASN A 100 -11.69 -0.42 4.48
CA ASN A 100 -11.10 0.35 5.58
C ASN A 100 -10.48 1.68 5.10
N THR A 101 -11.24 2.76 5.22
CA THR A 101 -10.80 4.12 4.82
C THR A 101 -9.54 4.59 5.54
N HIS A 102 -9.41 4.31 6.84
CA HIS A 102 -8.22 4.72 7.60
C HIS A 102 -6.96 4.03 7.08
N TYR A 103 -7.04 2.73 6.85
CA TYR A 103 -5.93 1.94 6.33
C TYR A 103 -5.53 2.37 4.92
N THR A 104 -6.49 2.65 4.05
CA THR A 104 -6.23 3.18 2.70
C THR A 104 -5.44 4.50 2.75
N ILE A 105 -5.91 5.47 3.55
CA ILE A 105 -5.25 6.77 3.68
C ILE A 105 -3.86 6.62 4.30
N ALA A 106 -3.72 5.75 5.31
CA ALA A 106 -2.43 5.48 5.94
C ALA A 106 -1.43 4.90 4.93
N LYS A 107 -1.85 3.96 4.07
CA LYS A 107 -0.97 3.36 3.05
C LYS A 107 -0.57 4.34 1.95
N ALA A 108 -1.50 5.18 1.50
CA ALA A 108 -1.17 6.27 0.58
C ALA A 108 -0.16 7.24 1.22
N THR A 109 -0.38 7.61 2.49
CA THR A 109 0.50 8.53 3.24
C THR A 109 1.91 7.96 3.41
N GLU A 110 2.01 6.69 3.83
CA GLU A 110 3.27 5.96 3.98
C GLU A 110 4.06 5.95 2.67
N TYR A 111 3.41 5.57 1.56
CA TYR A 111 4.03 5.56 0.23
C TYR A 111 4.55 6.93 -0.19
N THR A 112 3.72 7.98 -0.07
CA THR A 112 4.12 9.34 -0.45
C THR A 112 5.29 9.84 0.39
N ILE A 113 5.28 9.61 1.71
CA ILE A 113 6.39 10.00 2.59
C ILE A 113 7.67 9.25 2.23
N LEU A 114 7.61 7.93 1.98
CA LEU A 114 8.78 7.13 1.65
C LEU A 114 9.40 7.53 0.31
N ILE A 115 8.59 7.91 -0.67
CA ILE A 115 9.07 8.37 -1.98
C ILE A 115 9.59 9.80 -1.93
N ALA A 116 8.93 10.68 -1.17
CA ALA A 116 9.39 12.05 -0.95
C ALA A 116 10.73 12.07 -0.20
N LYS A 117 10.93 11.13 0.74
CA LYS A 117 12.20 10.87 1.42
C LYS A 117 13.20 10.07 0.58
N LYS A 118 13.24 10.28 -0.75
CA LYS A 118 14.49 10.10 -1.49
C LYS A 118 15.48 11.15 -0.99
N ASP A 119 15.96 10.97 0.25
CA ASP A 119 17.26 11.46 0.62
C ASP A 119 18.19 10.93 -0.45
N VAL A 120 18.79 11.85 -1.19
CA VAL A 120 20.05 11.60 -1.86
C VAL A 120 21.05 11.38 -0.71
N THR A 121 20.94 10.23 -0.05
CA THR A 121 22.00 9.75 0.84
C THR A 121 23.16 9.55 -0.10
N THR A 122 24.11 10.47 -0.03
CA THR A 122 25.38 10.37 -0.73
C THR A 122 25.98 9.04 -0.29
N LYS A 123 25.86 8.02 -1.15
CA LYS A 123 26.41 6.70 -0.87
C LYS A 123 27.92 6.85 -0.96
N HIS A 124 28.57 6.91 0.19
CA HIS A 124 30.02 6.80 0.24
C HIS A 124 30.37 5.33 0.28
N THR A 125 30.94 4.83 -0.81
CA THR A 125 31.58 3.53 -0.82
C THR A 125 32.81 3.60 0.05
N ILE A 126 32.75 3.02 1.25
CA ILE A 126 33.92 2.77 2.07
C ILE A 126 34.50 1.42 1.67
N ASN A 127 35.77 1.39 1.26
CA ASN A 127 36.49 0.14 1.05
C ASN A 127 36.90 -0.41 2.41
N LEU A 128 36.05 -1.25 2.99
CA LEU A 128 36.38 -2.01 4.19
C LEU A 128 37.19 -3.25 3.78
N LYS A 129 38.49 -3.22 4.06
CA LYS A 129 39.33 -4.42 4.00
C LYS A 129 39.16 -5.20 5.31
N TRP A 130 39.10 -6.53 5.24
CA TRP A 130 39.16 -7.35 6.45
C TRP A 130 40.54 -7.19 7.11
N GLU A 131 40.54 -6.90 8.40
CA GLU A 131 41.74 -6.87 9.24
C GLU A 131 41.63 -7.96 10.31
N PRO A 132 42.73 -8.65 10.66
CA PRO A 132 42.72 -9.62 11.75
C PRO A 132 42.39 -8.95 13.10
N PRO A 133 41.77 -9.68 14.04
CA PRO A 133 41.58 -9.19 15.41
C PRO A 133 42.92 -9.03 16.14
N LEU A 134 42.92 -8.29 17.25
CA LEU A 134 44.09 -8.18 18.14
C LEU A 134 44.48 -9.54 18.72
N LEU A 135 45.74 -9.67 19.16
CA LEU A 135 46.21 -10.86 19.88
C LEU A 135 45.30 -11.14 21.09
N GLY A 136 44.95 -12.41 21.29
CA GLY A 136 44.02 -12.83 22.35
C GLY A 136 42.53 -12.59 22.05
N HIS A 137 42.20 -12.05 20.87
CA HIS A 137 40.82 -11.84 20.43
C HIS A 137 40.48 -12.74 19.24
N TYR A 138 39.18 -13.02 19.11
CA TYR A 138 38.61 -13.73 17.98
C TYR A 138 37.59 -12.84 17.27
N LYS A 139 37.49 -12.99 15.94
CA LYS A 139 36.52 -12.28 15.10
C LYS A 139 35.56 -13.28 14.47
N LEU A 140 34.28 -13.11 14.72
CA LEU A 140 33.21 -13.88 14.08
C LEU A 140 32.72 -13.13 12.84
N ASN A 141 32.94 -13.70 11.66
CA ASN A 141 32.32 -13.24 10.43
C ASN A 141 31.07 -14.11 10.18
N ILE A 142 29.92 -13.49 9.92
CA ILE A 142 28.65 -14.19 9.66
C ILE A 142 28.16 -13.76 8.28
N ASP A 143 27.65 -14.70 7.51
CA ASP A 143 26.93 -14.44 6.26
C ASP A 143 25.61 -15.22 6.24
N GLY A 144 24.67 -14.75 5.41
CA GLY A 144 23.36 -15.37 5.26
C GLY A 144 22.94 -15.40 3.80
N SER A 145 22.33 -16.51 3.38
CA SER A 145 21.82 -16.68 2.02
C SER A 145 20.37 -17.19 2.05
N SER A 146 19.55 -16.70 1.13
CA SER A 146 18.18 -17.17 0.93
C SER A 146 17.91 -17.47 -0.54
N LEU A 147 17.15 -18.53 -0.80
CA LEU A 147 16.69 -18.90 -2.13
C LEU A 147 15.28 -18.34 -2.39
N GLY A 148 15.20 -17.10 -2.86
CA GLY A 148 13.93 -16.37 -3.11
C GLY A 148 13.55 -15.41 -1.98
N ASN A 149 12.29 -14.96 -1.95
CA ASN A 149 11.77 -14.08 -0.89
C ASN A 149 10.47 -14.65 -0.24
N PRO A 150 10.53 -15.25 0.97
CA PRO A 150 11.71 -15.37 1.83
C PRO A 150 12.51 -16.67 1.62
N GLY A 151 12.03 -17.60 0.79
CA GLY A 151 12.80 -18.79 0.39
C GLY A 151 13.21 -19.75 1.51
N VAL A 152 13.91 -20.83 1.14
CA VAL A 152 14.75 -21.56 2.10
C VAL A 152 15.98 -20.70 2.35
N TRP A 153 16.37 -20.55 3.62
CA TRP A 153 17.50 -19.73 4.02
C TRP A 153 18.49 -20.50 4.87
N GLY A 154 19.73 -20.01 4.90
CA GLY A 154 20.81 -20.55 5.71
C GLY A 154 21.73 -19.44 6.19
N ILE A 155 22.38 -19.69 7.33
CA ILE A 155 23.40 -18.82 7.91
C ILE A 155 24.73 -19.59 7.98
N GLY A 156 25.82 -18.91 7.70
CA GLY A 156 27.17 -19.42 7.82
C GLY A 156 28.01 -18.49 8.69
N GLY A 157 28.94 -19.04 9.47
CA GLY A 157 29.84 -18.25 10.29
C GLY A 157 31.24 -18.85 10.33
N VAL A 158 32.25 -17.99 10.40
CA VAL A 158 33.64 -18.38 10.63
C VAL A 158 34.23 -17.53 11.75
N ILE A 159 34.80 -18.18 12.76
CA ILE A 159 35.55 -17.52 13.82
C ILE A 159 37.02 -17.56 13.42
N ARG A 160 37.69 -16.42 13.43
CA ARG A 160 39.12 -16.31 13.12
C ARG A 160 39.89 -15.67 14.26
N ASN A 161 41.08 -16.20 14.55
CA ASN A 161 42.05 -15.56 15.45
C ASN A 161 42.83 -14.44 14.74
N ASN A 162 43.84 -13.88 15.40
CA ASN A 162 44.70 -12.83 14.85
C ASN A 162 45.62 -13.28 13.70
N ARG A 163 45.77 -14.59 13.47
CA ARG A 163 46.49 -15.20 12.34
C ARG A 163 45.56 -15.55 11.18
N GLY A 164 44.24 -15.46 11.39
CA GLY A 164 43.23 -15.84 10.41
C GLY A 164 42.81 -17.31 10.47
N ASP A 165 43.29 -18.06 11.48
CA ASP A 165 42.89 -19.46 11.73
C ASP A 165 41.49 -19.53 12.34
#